data_AF-A0A0G0F3D3-F1
#
_entry.id   AF-A0A0G0F3D3-F1
#
_cell.length_a   1.000
_cell.length_b   1.000
_cell.length_c   1.000
_cell.angle_alpha   90.00
_cell.angle_beta   90.00
_cell.angle_gamma   90.00
#
_symmetry.space_group_name_H-M   'P 1'
#
loop_
_entity.id
_entity.type
_entity.pdbx_description
1 polymer ?
#
loop_
_entity_poly.entity_id
_entity_poly.type
_entity_poly.pdbx_seq_one_letter_code
_entity_poly.pdbx_strand_id
1 'polypeptide(L)'
;METLIIITSLTILQFLSSLWIKSRLENSIKHEYDKLAEEYKYEIRVREQSSKIAQYLSIVEANRLSPSDDFDFKKANELAWELLLWLPEELYLKLKQALDPKNNAEENNTFKVLLEIRKHLRNENTKITDADVFWHYPNSMKSKFTSDNSVDEVQEKVR
;
A
#
# COMPACT_ATOMS: atom_id res chain seq x y z
N MET A 1 19.74 -30.94 -62.67
CA MET A 1 19.48 -29.50 -62.52
C MET A 1 18.25 -29.26 -61.66
N GLU A 2 17.11 -29.85 -62.00
CA GLU A 2 15.85 -29.70 -61.24
C GLU A 2 15.93 -30.12 -59.77
N THR A 3 16.59 -31.25 -59.46
CA THR A 3 16.76 -31.72 -58.07
C THR A 3 17.61 -30.79 -57.21
N LEU A 4 18.64 -30.16 -57.78
CA LEU A 4 19.48 -29.19 -57.07
C LEU A 4 18.70 -27.92 -56.72
N ILE A 5 17.80 -27.47 -57.61
CA ILE A 5 16.93 -26.32 -57.39
C ILE A 5 15.92 -26.60 -56.27
N ILE A 6 15.37 -27.82 -56.23
CA ILE A 6 14.45 -28.22 -55.15
C ILE A 6 15.17 -28.22 -53.80
N ILE A 7 16.36 -28.82 -53.71
CA ILE A 7 17.13 -28.89 -52.46
C ILE A 7 17.51 -27.49 -51.96
N THR A 8 17.96 -26.60 -52.84
CA THR A 8 18.28 -25.21 -52.45
C THR A 8 17.06 -24.41 -52.06
N SER A 9 15.92 -24.59 -52.73
CA SER A 9 14.67 -23.94 -52.34
C SER A 9 14.20 -24.40 -50.94
N LEU A 10 14.38 -25.68 -50.63
CA LEU A 10 13.99 -26.26 -49.34
C LEU A 10 14.86 -25.75 -48.19
N THR A 11 16.17 -25.60 -48.40
CA THR A 11 17.07 -25.06 -47.37
C THR A 11 16.80 -23.58 -47.09
N ILE A 12 16.50 -22.79 -48.13
CA ILE A 12 16.10 -21.39 -47.96
C ILE A 12 14.79 -21.29 -47.17
N LEU A 13 13.80 -22.12 -47.51
CA LEU A 13 12.51 -22.15 -46.81
C LEU A 13 12.68 -22.55 -45.33
N GLN A 14 13.51 -23.55 -45.05
CA GLN A 14 13.80 -23.98 -43.68
C GLN A 14 14.52 -22.88 -42.88
N PHE A 15 15.47 -22.18 -43.50
CA PHE A 15 16.17 -21.07 -42.86
C PHE A 15 15.23 -19.92 -42.52
N LEU A 16 14.39 -19.49 -43.48
CA LEU A 16 13.40 -18.44 -43.28
C LEU A 16 12.37 -18.81 -42.20
N SER A 17 11.88 -20.06 -42.22
CA SER A 17 10.93 -20.56 -41.22
C SER A 17 11.55 -20.57 -39.83
N SER A 18 12.80 -21.03 -39.69
CA SER A 18 13.53 -21.01 -38.42
C SER A 18 13.71 -19.59 -37.88
N LEU A 19 14.09 -18.64 -38.75
CA LEU A 19 14.26 -17.25 -38.38
C LEU A 19 12.95 -16.59 -37.95
N TRP A 20 11.85 -16.87 -38.66
CA TRP A 20 10.52 -16.36 -38.34
C TRP A 20 10.00 -16.91 -37.01
N ILE A 21 10.12 -18.22 -36.78
CA ILE A 21 9.72 -18.86 -35.52
C ILE A 21 10.53 -18.31 -34.35
N LYS A 22 11.85 -18.21 -34.50
CA LYS A 22 12.74 -17.67 -33.47
C LYS A 22 12.38 -16.23 -33.12
N SER A 23 12.20 -15.37 -34.12
CA SER A 23 11.81 -13.97 -33.91
C SER A 23 10.44 -13.85 -33.23
N ARG A 24 9.46 -14.69 -33.63
CA ARG A 24 8.12 -14.67 -33.02
C ARG A 24 8.16 -15.11 -31.55
N LEU A 25 8.95 -16.14 -31.24
CA LEU A 25 9.12 -16.65 -29.89
C LEU A 25 9.85 -15.65 -29.00
N GLU A 26 10.96 -15.08 -29.47
CA GLU A 26 11.72 -14.04 -28.76
C GLU A 26 10.85 -12.81 -28.46
N ASN A 27 10.04 -12.36 -29.43
CA ASN A 27 9.11 -11.26 -29.20
C ASN A 27 8.01 -11.60 -28.20
N SER A 28 7.50 -12.83 -28.21
CA SER A 28 6.50 -13.28 -27.22
C SER A 28 7.09 -13.29 -25.82
N ILE A 29 8.30 -13.84 -25.68
CA ILE A 29 9.02 -13.91 -24.40
C ILE A 29 9.34 -12.50 -23.89
N LYS A 30 9.85 -11.64 -24.78
CA LYS A 30 10.16 -10.25 -24.45
C LYS A 30 8.92 -9.49 -23.97
N HIS A 31 7.78 -9.66 -24.63
CA HIS A 31 6.54 -9.02 -24.22
C HIS A 31 6.12 -9.43 -22.80
N GLU A 32 6.18 -10.72 -22.48
CA GLU A 32 5.87 -11.21 -21.13
C GLU A 32 6.86 -10.66 -20.08
N TYR A 33 8.15 -10.59 -20.40
CA TYR A 33 9.13 -9.99 -19.49
C TYR A 33 8.92 -8.48 -19.31
N ASP A 34 8.64 -7.75 -20.39
CA ASP A 34 8.37 -6.32 -20.33
C ASP A 34 7.12 -6.04 -19.48
N LYS A 35 6.08 -6.85 -19.64
CA LYS A 35 4.87 -6.80 -18.82
C LYS A 35 5.15 -7.09 -17.35
N LEU A 36 5.86 -8.18 -17.05
CA LEU A 36 6.23 -8.53 -15.67
C LEU A 36 7.10 -7.45 -15.02
N ALA A 37 8.01 -6.84 -15.79
CA ALA A 37 8.85 -5.75 -15.31
C ALA A 37 8.04 -4.48 -15.02
N GLU A 38 7.00 -4.19 -15.80
CA GLU A 38 6.09 -3.07 -15.57
C GLU A 38 5.22 -3.30 -14.33
N GLU A 39 4.67 -4.51 -14.18
CA GLU A 39 3.90 -4.91 -12.98
C GLU A 39 4.75 -4.79 -11.72
N TYR A 40 6.00 -5.27 -11.74
CA TYR A 40 6.90 -5.15 -10.60
C TYR A 40 7.23 -3.69 -10.24
N LYS A 41 7.45 -2.84 -11.25
CA LYS A 41 7.65 -1.39 -11.02
C LYS A 41 6.42 -0.74 -10.43
N TYR A 42 5.23 -1.15 -10.86
CA TYR A 42 3.97 -0.67 -10.30
C TYR A 42 3.82 -1.09 -8.83
N GLU A 43 4.11 -2.34 -8.49
CA GLU A 43 4.07 -2.84 -7.11
C GLU A 43 5.03 -2.09 -6.19
N ILE A 44 6.26 -1.82 -6.64
CA ILE A 44 7.23 -1.00 -5.88
C ILE A 44 6.64 0.38 -5.60
N ARG A 45 6.09 1.03 -6.63
CA ARG A 45 5.49 2.36 -6.49
C ARG A 45 4.33 2.34 -5.50
N VAL A 46 3.44 1.35 -5.59
CA VAL A 46 2.32 1.20 -4.64
C VAL A 46 2.84 1.03 -3.21
N ARG A 47 3.89 0.23 -3.00
CA ARG A 47 4.51 0.02 -1.68
C ARG A 47 5.11 1.30 -1.11
N GLU A 48 5.87 2.04 -1.92
CA GLU A 48 6.49 3.30 -1.50
C GLU A 48 5.43 4.32 -1.08
N GLN A 49 4.36 4.45 -1.86
CA GLN A 49 3.29 5.40 -1.59
C GLN A 49 2.45 4.99 -0.39
N SER A 50 2.20 3.69 -0.22
CA SER A 50 1.57 3.15 0.99
C SER A 50 2.40 3.46 2.23
N SER A 51 3.74 3.38 2.13
CA SER A 51 4.65 3.75 3.22
C SER A 51 4.54 5.23 3.57
N LYS A 52 4.46 6.12 2.58
CA LYS A 52 4.29 7.58 2.80
C LYS A 52 2.97 7.92 3.51
N ILE A 53 1.87 7.29 3.09
CA ILE A 53 0.56 7.45 3.75
C ILE A 53 0.65 6.99 5.22
N ALA A 54 1.26 5.82 5.46
CA ALA A 54 1.39 5.28 6.81
C ALA A 54 2.26 6.17 7.71
N GLN A 55 3.36 6.71 7.19
CA GLN A 55 4.22 7.66 7.90
C GLN A 55 3.48 8.96 8.22
N TYR A 56 2.75 9.51 7.25
CA TYR A 56 1.98 10.73 7.46
C TYR A 56 0.94 10.54 8.56
N LEU A 57 0.15 9.46 8.47
CA LEU A 57 -0.87 9.15 9.46
C LEU A 57 -0.27 8.90 10.85
N SER A 58 0.86 8.20 10.95
CA SER A 58 1.48 7.97 12.26
C SER A 58 1.93 9.28 12.92
N ILE A 59 2.49 10.22 12.14
CA ILE A 59 2.92 11.53 12.63
C ILE A 59 1.71 12.35 13.09
N VAL A 60 0.67 12.46 12.26
CA VAL A 60 -0.53 13.24 12.58
C VAL A 60 -1.26 12.67 13.79
N GLU A 61 -1.40 11.34 13.87
CA GLU A 61 -2.08 10.68 14.99
C GLU A 61 -1.26 10.72 16.29
N ALA A 62 0.07 10.60 16.22
CA ALA A 62 0.93 10.76 17.37
C ALA A 62 0.76 12.15 18.00
N ASN A 63 0.73 13.20 17.16
CA ASN A 63 0.50 14.57 17.62
C ASN A 63 -0.91 14.80 18.15
N ARG A 64 -1.91 14.13 17.57
CA ARG A 64 -3.30 14.20 18.04
C ARG A 64 -3.45 13.61 19.44
N LEU A 65 -2.79 12.49 19.72
CA LEU A 65 -2.89 11.77 21.00
C LEU A 65 -1.99 12.37 22.09
N SER A 66 -0.79 12.82 21.71
CA SER A 66 0.18 13.40 22.62
C SER A 66 0.84 14.59 21.94
N PRO A 67 0.23 15.80 22.05
CA PRO A 67 0.82 17.02 21.52
C PRO A 67 2.21 17.19 22.13
N SER A 68 3.23 17.14 21.27
CA SER A 68 4.63 17.30 21.66
C SER A 68 5.14 18.60 21.06
N ASP A 69 5.94 19.33 21.82
CA ASP A 69 6.66 20.50 21.29
C ASP A 69 7.65 20.12 20.18
N ASP A 70 8.08 18.85 20.14
CA ASP A 70 9.05 18.31 19.17
C ASP A 70 8.37 17.73 17.91
N PHE A 71 7.16 18.18 17.59
CA PHE A 71 6.45 17.73 16.39
C PHE A 71 7.15 18.21 15.11
N ASP A 72 7.52 17.26 14.25
CA ASP A 72 8.18 17.57 12.97
C ASP A 72 7.16 18.05 11.91
N PHE A 73 6.79 19.33 12.02
CA PHE A 73 5.91 20.02 11.06
C PHE A 73 6.47 19.98 9.64
N LYS A 74 7.80 20.00 9.48
CA LYS A 74 8.43 20.00 8.16
C LYS A 74 8.18 18.67 7.47
N LYS A 75 8.40 17.56 8.18
CA LYS A 75 8.15 16.23 7.62
C LYS A 75 6.68 15.95 7.38
N ALA A 76 5.79 16.40 8.27
CA ALA A 76 4.35 16.29 8.07
C ALA A 76 3.88 17.02 6.81
N ASN A 77 4.37 18.25 6.58
CA ASN A 77 4.01 19.04 5.40
C ASN A 77 4.58 18.44 4.11
N GLU A 78 5.84 17.98 4.13
CA GLU A 78 6.46 17.30 3.00
C GLU A 78 5.61 16.10 2.57
N LEU A 79 5.26 15.22 3.51
CA LEU A 79 4.42 14.06 3.23
C LEU A 79 3.02 14.47 2.77
N ALA A 80 2.40 15.49 3.38
CA ALA A 80 1.08 15.97 2.94
C ALA A 80 1.07 16.44 1.48
N TRP A 81 2.13 17.14 1.06
CA TRP A 81 2.25 17.60 -0.33
C TRP A 81 2.55 16.46 -1.30
N GLU A 82 3.37 15.50 -0.90
CA GLU A 82 3.60 14.29 -1.71
C GLU A 82 2.30 13.51 -1.90
N LEU A 83 1.49 13.39 -0.85
CA LEU A 83 0.17 12.76 -0.90
C LEU A 83 -0.78 13.51 -1.83
N LEU A 84 -0.81 14.85 -1.75
CA LEU A 84 -1.64 15.68 -2.63
C LEU A 84 -1.31 15.49 -4.11
N LEU A 85 -0.02 15.36 -4.46
CA LEU A 85 0.41 15.21 -5.85
C LEU A 85 0.09 13.83 -6.44
N TRP A 86 -0.08 12.83 -5.58
CA TRP A 86 -0.20 11.45 -6.01
C TRP A 86 -1.60 10.85 -5.86
N LEU A 87 -2.34 11.25 -4.81
CA LEU A 87 -3.71 10.79 -4.62
C LEU A 87 -4.68 11.50 -5.56
N PRO A 88 -5.72 10.80 -6.04
CA PRO A 88 -6.86 11.45 -6.67
C PRO A 88 -7.48 12.51 -5.74
N GLU A 89 -7.94 13.61 -6.34
CA GLU A 89 -8.54 14.75 -5.63
C GLU A 89 -9.62 14.31 -4.63
N GLU A 90 -10.53 13.43 -5.06
CA GLU A 90 -11.62 12.91 -4.22
C GLU A 90 -11.10 12.22 -2.95
N LEU A 91 -10.06 11.38 -3.07
CA LEU A 91 -9.50 10.64 -1.95
C LEU A 91 -8.70 11.55 -1.01
N TYR A 92 -7.98 12.52 -1.56
CA TYR A 92 -7.24 13.49 -0.76
C TYR A 92 -8.18 14.37 0.06
N LEU A 93 -9.29 14.85 -0.54
CA LEU A 93 -10.28 15.66 0.17
C LEU A 93 -10.95 14.86 1.30
N LYS A 94 -11.30 13.59 1.06
CA LYS A 94 -11.82 12.70 2.10
C LYS A 94 -10.82 12.49 3.22
N LEU A 95 -9.54 12.29 2.89
CA LEU A 95 -8.47 12.13 3.90
C LEU A 95 -8.33 13.39 4.75
N LYS A 96 -8.33 14.58 4.13
CA LYS A 96 -8.29 15.85 4.84
C LYS A 96 -9.49 16.03 5.77
N GLN A 97 -10.69 15.68 5.32
CA GLN A 97 -11.91 15.77 6.13
C GLN A 97 -11.89 14.80 7.31
N ALA A 98 -11.41 13.58 7.11
CA ALA A 98 -11.26 12.57 8.17
C ALA A 98 -10.24 12.97 9.25
N LEU A 99 -9.20 13.70 8.85
CA LEU A 99 -8.16 14.19 9.77
C LEU A 99 -8.51 15.52 10.45
N ASP A 100 -9.56 16.22 10.02
CA ASP A 100 -9.97 17.48 10.64
C ASP A 100 -10.69 17.21 11.97
N PRO A 101 -10.13 17.66 13.12
CA PRO A 101 -10.74 17.42 14.43
C PRO A 101 -12.15 18.04 14.57
N LYS A 102 -12.52 18.98 13.70
CA LYS A 102 -13.84 19.64 13.73
C LYS A 102 -14.92 18.85 12.98
N ASN A 103 -14.54 17.96 12.06
CA ASN A 103 -15.46 17.17 11.22
C ASN A 103 -15.55 15.71 11.66
N ASN A 104 -15.55 15.48 12.97
CA ASN A 104 -15.52 14.17 13.61
C ASN A 104 -16.91 13.47 13.56
N ALA A 105 -17.48 13.36 12.36
CA ALA A 105 -18.64 12.52 12.10
C ALA A 105 -18.18 11.06 11.94
N GLU A 106 -18.92 10.11 12.49
CA GLU A 106 -18.66 8.66 12.35
C GLU A 106 -18.54 8.20 10.88
N GLU A 107 -19.12 8.97 9.94
CA GLU A 107 -19.02 8.72 8.51
C GLU A 107 -17.61 8.97 7.92
N ASN A 108 -16.78 9.80 8.57
CA ASN A 108 -15.45 10.22 8.15
C ASN A 108 -14.33 9.52 8.93
N ASN A 109 -14.50 8.24 9.22
CA ASN A 109 -13.46 7.44 9.89
C ASN A 109 -12.18 7.39 9.03
N THR A 110 -11.03 7.81 9.58
CA THR A 110 -9.71 7.78 8.91
C THR A 110 -9.41 6.40 8.31
N PHE A 111 -9.81 5.32 9.00
CA PHE A 111 -9.62 3.96 8.51
C PHE A 111 -10.45 3.62 7.28
N LYS A 112 -11.68 4.13 7.19
CA LYS A 112 -12.54 3.92 6.03
C LYS A 112 -11.93 4.57 4.79
N VAL A 113 -11.41 5.79 4.93
CA VAL A 113 -10.68 6.46 3.85
C VAL A 113 -9.40 5.70 3.48
N LEU A 114 -8.66 5.18 4.47
CA LEU A 114 -7.48 4.35 4.22
C LEU A 114 -7.82 3.06 3.45
N LEU A 115 -8.98 2.45 3.71
CA LEU A 115 -9.48 1.30 2.95
C LEU A 115 -9.88 1.69 1.51
N GLU A 116 -10.50 2.85 1.31
CA GLU A 116 -10.79 3.37 -0.03
C GLU A 116 -9.51 3.65 -0.82
N ILE A 117 -8.50 4.27 -0.18
CA ILE A 117 -7.18 4.48 -0.78
C ILE A 117 -6.55 3.13 -1.12
N ARG A 118 -6.53 2.17 -0.20
CA ARG A 118 -6.02 0.81 -0.46
C ARG A 118 -6.71 0.16 -1.65
N LYS A 119 -8.03 0.29 -1.77
CA LYS A 119 -8.80 -0.24 -2.90
C LYS A 119 -8.36 0.41 -4.21
N HIS A 120 -8.15 1.73 -4.20
CA HIS A 120 -7.62 2.45 -5.36
C HIS A 120 -6.20 1.99 -5.74
N LEU A 121 -5.34 1.70 -4.76
CA LEU A 121 -3.94 1.33 -5.03
C LEU A 121 -3.77 -0.12 -5.49
N ARG A 122 -4.65 -1.02 -5.03
CA ARG A 122 -4.54 -2.46 -5.32
C ARG A 122 -5.50 -2.92 -6.41
N ASN A 123 -6.44 -2.08 -6.85
CA ASN A 123 -7.52 -2.45 -7.78
C ASN A 123 -8.27 -3.74 -7.35
N GLU A 124 -8.30 -4.02 -6.06
CA GLU A 124 -8.86 -5.23 -5.46
C GLU A 124 -10.04 -4.88 -4.56
N ASN A 125 -11.10 -5.69 -4.60
CA ASN A 125 -12.17 -5.60 -3.62
C ASN A 125 -11.71 -6.18 -2.27
N THR A 126 -11.51 -5.32 -1.29
CA THR A 126 -11.16 -5.71 0.08
C THR A 126 -12.39 -6.23 0.83
N LYS A 127 -12.25 -7.39 1.48
CA LYS A 127 -13.19 -7.91 2.48
C LYS A 127 -12.96 -7.34 3.89
N ILE A 128 -11.86 -6.62 4.05
CA ILE A 128 -11.41 -6.04 5.31
C ILE A 128 -12.28 -4.83 5.62
N THR A 129 -12.84 -4.80 6.81
CA THR A 129 -13.68 -3.72 7.31
C THR A 129 -12.84 -2.83 8.24
N ASP A 130 -13.31 -1.62 8.55
CA ASP A 130 -12.60 -0.68 9.43
C ASP A 130 -12.34 -1.27 10.84
N ALA A 131 -13.24 -2.12 11.33
CA ALA A 131 -13.08 -2.85 12.59
C ALA A 131 -11.89 -3.84 12.62
N ASP A 132 -11.37 -4.28 11.46
CA ASP A 132 -10.27 -5.23 11.37
C ASP A 132 -8.88 -4.55 11.44
N VAL A 133 -8.84 -3.22 11.45
CA VAL A 133 -7.57 -2.47 11.44
C VAL A 133 -7.00 -2.39 12.85
N PHE A 134 -5.82 -2.98 13.05
CA PHE A 134 -5.09 -2.86 14.32
C PHE A 134 -4.63 -1.43 14.55
N TRP A 135 -4.90 -0.93 15.76
CA TRP A 135 -4.44 0.37 16.22
C TRP A 135 -3.75 0.25 17.57
N HIS A 136 -2.60 0.89 17.71
CA HIS A 136 -1.82 0.92 18.95
C HIS A 136 -1.86 2.32 19.54
N TYR A 137 -2.14 2.44 20.84
CA TYR A 137 -2.13 3.70 21.57
C TYR A 137 -1.22 3.58 22.80
N PRO A 138 -0.51 4.67 23.20
CA PRO A 138 0.55 4.62 24.21
C PRO A 138 0.12 4.20 25.63
N ASN A 139 -1.18 3.99 25.89
CA ASN A 139 -1.72 3.54 27.17
C ASN A 139 -2.61 2.28 27.09
N SER A 140 -2.64 1.55 25.97
CA SER A 140 -3.50 0.36 25.81
C SER A 140 -3.15 -0.83 26.69
N MET A 141 -1.92 -0.86 27.22
CA MET A 141 -1.43 -1.94 28.09
C MET A 141 -1.60 -1.67 29.59
N LYS A 142 -1.92 -0.44 30.03
CA LYS A 142 -1.98 -0.13 31.48
C LYS A 142 -3.26 -0.61 32.17
N SER A 143 -4.38 -0.74 31.47
CA SER A 143 -5.65 -1.13 32.11
C SER A 143 -5.76 -2.62 32.47
N LYS A 144 -4.91 -3.49 31.90
CA LYS A 144 -4.91 -4.93 32.22
C LYS A 144 -4.01 -5.31 33.39
N PHE A 145 -3.11 -4.43 33.83
CA PHE A 145 -2.19 -4.72 34.94
C PHE A 145 -2.65 -4.16 36.29
N THR A 146 -3.62 -3.26 36.32
CA THR A 146 -4.12 -2.65 37.57
C THR A 146 -5.34 -3.34 38.16
N SER A 147 -6.00 -4.26 37.44
CA SER A 147 -7.15 -5.00 37.98
C SER A 147 -6.77 -6.23 38.82
N ASP A 148 -5.52 -6.70 38.75
CA ASP A 148 -5.08 -7.93 39.46
C ASP A 148 -4.42 -7.66 40.82
N ASN A 149 -3.91 -6.45 41.05
CA ASN A 149 -3.22 -6.12 42.31
C ASN A 149 -4.12 -5.48 43.39
N SER A 150 -5.43 -5.40 43.19
CA SER A 150 -6.36 -4.85 44.18
C SER A 150 -7.02 -5.90 45.10
N VAL A 151 -6.69 -7.18 44.93
CA VAL A 151 -7.25 -8.27 45.74
C VAL A 151 -6.39 -8.60 46.97
N ASP A 152 -5.09 -8.29 46.95
CA ASP A 152 -4.17 -8.68 48.03
C ASP A 152 -4.05 -7.65 49.17
N GLU A 153 -4.38 -6.37 48.96
CA GLU A 153 -4.26 -5.34 50.02
C GLU A 153 -5.44 -5.32 51.02
N VAL A 154 -6.55 -6.01 50.74
CA VAL A 154 -7.71 -6.06 51.65
C VAL A 154 -7.59 -7.19 52.68
N GLN A 155 -6.75 -8.19 52.45
CA GLN A 155 -6.62 -9.35 53.35
C GLN A 155 -5.66 -9.13 54.53
N GLU A 156 -4.76 -8.13 54.48
CA GLU A 156 -3.83 -7.85 55.59
C GLU A 156 -4.43 -6.93 56.67
N LYS A 157 -5.61 -6.33 56.43
CA LYS A 157 -6.26 -5.42 57.39
C LYS A 157 -7.35 -6.07 58.25
N VAL A 158 -7.53 -7.39 58.18
CA VAL A 158 -8.56 -8.13 58.96
C VAL A 158 -7.95 -9.30 59.76
N ARG A 159 -6.66 -9.24 60.11
CA ARG A 159 -6.07 -10.19 61.05
C ARG A 159 -5.31 -9.53 62.18
#